data_AF-A0A315R2I1-F1
#
_entry.id   AF-A0A315R2I1-F1
#
_cell.length_a   1.000
_cell.length_b   1.000
_cell.length_c   1.000
_cell.angle_alpha   90.00
_cell.angle_beta   90.00
_cell.angle_gamma   90.00
#
_symmetry.space_group_name_H-M   'P 1'
#
loop_
_entity.id
_entity.type
_entity.pdbx_description
1 polymer ?
#
loop_
_entity_poly.entity_id
_entity_poly.type
_entity_poly.pdbx_seq_one_letter_code
_entity_poly.pdbx_strand_id
1 'polypeptide(L)'
;MQKNLQAAVEAELISFLVESVKKAIYDGDLDLEKVPEVSIEVPREKGHGDYATNLAMVLAGQAGMNPRKIAEIIVENFESDIVEDINIAGPGFINFKLKNAWLWNNLKIITKRAADYGKIDAGKGKRVQVEFVSVNPTGPLHVGHSRGAVVGDVTASIMEAAGYDVEKEYYINDAGNQMDILGKSTLLRYREILGEDIEMPEDVYAGDYIKEIAQDLYDEHGAELMEKDEEQQLEICREYAYQEMLADIEEDLEEFGIEFDNWFSERTLHPDKIEQAIDLLRDKGYIFEKEDALWFKSTDFGDDKDRVIIKSDGSPTYLAADMAYHLDKLERGFDKLINVWGADHHGYIPRMKAVIEAFGYDKDILEVIVVQMVTLLRNGKKVPMSKRAGSFVTMKEVNQEVGT
;
A
#
# COMPACT_ATOMS: atom_id res chain seq x y z
N MET A 1 20.21 0.94 -18.63
CA MET A 1 18.78 0.57 -18.60
C MET A 1 18.47 -0.12 -19.92
N GLN A 2 18.39 -1.45 -19.94
CA GLN A 2 18.05 -2.17 -21.18
C GLN A 2 16.62 -1.74 -21.52
N LYS A 3 16.45 -1.05 -22.66
CA LYS A 3 15.15 -0.61 -23.17
C LYS A 3 14.17 -1.79 -23.11
N ASN A 4 12.90 -1.50 -22.83
CA ASN A 4 11.80 -2.45 -22.95
C ASN A 4 12.03 -3.32 -24.19
N LEU A 5 12.15 -4.64 -24.01
CA LEU A 5 12.48 -5.56 -25.09
C LEU A 5 11.44 -5.51 -26.21
N GLN A 6 10.17 -5.31 -25.84
CA GLN A 6 9.10 -5.03 -26.79
C GLN A 6 9.45 -3.80 -27.63
N ALA A 7 9.88 -2.70 -27.01
CA ALA A 7 10.30 -1.49 -27.74
C ALA A 7 11.54 -1.72 -28.64
N ALA A 8 12.43 -2.65 -28.27
CA ALA A 8 13.59 -3.01 -29.11
C ALA A 8 13.17 -3.81 -30.35
N VAL A 9 12.32 -4.83 -30.16
CA VAL A 9 11.72 -5.61 -31.26
C VAL A 9 10.87 -4.73 -32.16
N GLU A 10 10.10 -3.81 -31.55
CA GLU A 10 9.28 -2.87 -32.29
C GLU A 10 10.12 -1.96 -33.18
N ALA A 11 11.21 -1.40 -32.64
CA ALA A 11 12.13 -0.57 -33.42
C ALA A 11 12.80 -1.34 -34.58
N GLU A 12 13.18 -2.60 -34.38
CA GLU A 12 13.73 -3.44 -35.45
C GLU A 12 12.71 -3.72 -36.55
N LEU A 13 11.49 -4.13 -36.20
CA LEU A 13 10.41 -4.35 -37.18
C LEU A 13 10.08 -3.09 -37.98
N ILE A 14 10.03 -1.94 -37.33
CA ILE A 14 9.85 -0.64 -38.00
C ILE A 14 11.00 -0.38 -38.97
N SER A 15 12.24 -0.66 -38.59
CA SER A 15 13.41 -0.48 -39.47
C SER A 15 13.31 -1.35 -40.73
N PHE A 16 12.99 -2.64 -40.58
CA PHE A 16 12.81 -3.55 -41.73
C PHE A 16 11.67 -3.12 -42.66
N LEU A 17 10.55 -2.65 -42.08
CA LEU A 17 9.43 -2.11 -42.86
C LEU A 17 9.83 -0.87 -43.67
N VAL A 18 10.55 0.06 -43.05
CA VAL A 18 11.05 1.28 -43.72
C VAL A 18 12.02 0.93 -44.86
N GLU A 19 12.92 -0.02 -44.63
CA GLU A 19 13.88 -0.49 -45.65
C GLU A 19 13.18 -1.18 -46.82
N SER A 20 12.20 -2.03 -46.55
CA SER A 20 11.36 -2.67 -47.57
C SER A 20 10.65 -1.64 -48.45
N VAL A 21 10.01 -0.63 -47.86
CA VAL A 21 9.34 0.43 -48.63
C VAL A 21 10.35 1.24 -49.45
N LYS A 22 11.52 1.57 -48.90
CA LYS A 22 12.57 2.29 -49.64
C LYS A 22 13.07 1.49 -50.85
N LYS A 23 13.22 0.18 -50.70
CA LYS A 23 13.63 -0.73 -51.79
C LYS A 23 12.57 -0.76 -52.88
N ALA A 24 11.30 -0.94 -52.52
CA ALA A 24 10.19 -0.88 -53.47
C ALA A 24 10.07 0.46 -54.21
N ILE A 25 10.40 1.59 -53.56
CA ILE A 25 10.48 2.90 -54.23
C ILE A 25 11.66 2.94 -55.21
N TYR A 26 12.83 2.45 -54.79
CA TYR A 26 14.03 2.45 -55.63
C TYR A 26 13.88 1.58 -56.88
N ASP A 27 13.23 0.42 -56.74
CA ASP A 27 12.98 -0.53 -57.83
C ASP A 27 11.81 -0.10 -58.74
N GLY A 28 11.06 0.94 -58.35
CA GLY A 28 9.97 1.52 -59.14
C GLY A 28 8.62 0.82 -58.96
N ASP A 29 8.51 -0.08 -57.98
CA ASP A 29 7.26 -0.80 -57.66
C ASP A 29 6.26 0.07 -56.89
N LEU A 30 6.75 1.08 -56.16
CA LEU A 30 5.92 2.08 -55.45
C LEU A 30 6.35 3.50 -55.82
N ASP A 31 5.40 4.30 -56.32
CA ASP A 31 5.60 5.74 -56.56
C ASP A 31 5.20 6.54 -55.32
N LEU A 32 6.17 6.91 -54.50
CA LEU A 32 5.98 7.63 -53.23
C LEU A 32 7.07 8.70 -53.06
N GLU A 33 6.68 9.92 -52.65
CA GLU A 33 7.65 11.00 -52.36
C GLU A 33 8.47 10.74 -51.09
N LYS A 34 7.88 10.07 -50.09
CA LYS A 34 8.54 9.74 -48.81
C LYS A 34 7.88 8.55 -48.14
N VAL A 35 8.65 7.85 -47.30
CA VAL A 35 8.10 6.82 -46.40
C VAL A 35 7.35 7.53 -45.25
N PRO A 36 6.09 7.18 -44.97
CA PRO A 36 5.35 7.73 -43.83
C PRO A 36 5.89 7.18 -42.51
N GLU A 37 5.37 7.71 -41.41
CA GLU A 37 5.61 7.12 -40.10
C GLU A 37 5.02 5.70 -40.05
N VAL A 38 5.85 4.74 -39.64
CA VAL A 38 5.47 3.33 -39.56
C VAL A 38 5.09 3.02 -38.12
N SER A 39 3.89 2.48 -37.93
CA SER A 39 3.43 1.96 -36.65
C SER A 39 3.25 0.45 -36.71
N ILE A 40 3.42 -0.18 -35.56
CA ILE A 40 3.18 -1.59 -35.31
C ILE A 40 2.43 -1.73 -33.99
N GLU A 41 1.63 -2.77 -33.89
CA GLU A 41 0.81 -3.05 -32.72
C GLU A 41 0.77 -4.55 -32.42
N VAL A 42 0.44 -4.92 -31.19
CA VAL A 42 0.16 -6.30 -30.82
C VAL A 42 -1.27 -6.65 -31.27
N PRO A 43 -1.48 -7.66 -32.13
CA PRO A 43 -2.80 -8.02 -32.62
C PRO A 43 -3.73 -8.44 -31.48
N ARG A 44 -5.01 -8.08 -31.59
CA ARG A 44 -6.03 -8.52 -30.60
C ARG A 44 -6.23 -10.03 -30.57
N GLU A 45 -6.09 -10.68 -31.72
CA GLU A 45 -6.24 -12.14 -31.86
C GLU A 45 -4.87 -12.81 -31.93
N LYS A 46 -4.61 -13.74 -31.00
CA LYS A 46 -3.34 -14.49 -30.95
C LYS A 46 -3.01 -15.29 -32.22
N GLY A 47 -4.00 -15.57 -33.07
CA GLY A 47 -3.82 -16.24 -34.35
C GLY A 47 -3.20 -15.36 -35.44
N HIS A 48 -3.14 -14.04 -35.23
CA HIS A 48 -2.61 -13.07 -36.20
C HIS A 48 -1.14 -12.70 -35.96
N GLY A 49 -0.37 -13.59 -35.33
CA GLY A 49 1.05 -13.37 -35.06
C GLY A 49 1.32 -12.53 -33.80
N ASP A 50 2.57 -12.13 -33.64
CA ASP A 50 3.07 -11.38 -32.48
C ASP A 50 2.90 -9.87 -32.65
N TYR A 51 3.08 -9.37 -33.88
CA TYR A 51 2.93 -7.95 -34.23
C TYR A 51 2.18 -7.80 -35.56
N ALA A 52 1.52 -6.67 -35.77
CA ALA A 52 0.92 -6.32 -37.05
C ALA A 52 1.16 -4.85 -37.41
N THR A 53 1.11 -4.54 -38.70
CA THR A 53 1.08 -3.16 -39.21
C THR A 53 -0.06 -2.95 -40.20
N ASN A 54 -0.59 -1.73 -40.21
CA ASN A 54 -1.54 -1.24 -41.19
C ASN A 54 -0.89 -0.41 -42.32
N LEU A 55 0.45 -0.42 -42.41
CA LEU A 55 1.24 0.44 -43.29
C LEU A 55 0.77 0.44 -44.76
N ALA A 56 0.36 -0.71 -45.30
CA ALA A 56 -0.10 -0.80 -46.67
C ALA A 56 -1.39 0.01 -46.94
N MET A 57 -2.27 0.13 -45.95
CA MET A 57 -3.49 0.96 -46.04
C MET A 57 -3.16 2.45 -45.96
N VAL A 58 -2.15 2.82 -45.16
CA VAL A 58 -1.66 4.20 -45.09
C VAL A 58 -1.05 4.62 -46.42
N LEU A 59 -0.29 3.72 -47.06
CA LEU A 59 0.36 3.97 -48.35
C LEU A 59 -0.59 3.97 -49.55
N ALA A 60 -1.71 3.26 -49.48
CA ALA A 60 -2.68 3.14 -50.58
C ALA A 60 -3.16 4.47 -51.14
N GLY A 61 -3.42 5.45 -50.25
CA GLY A 61 -3.85 6.79 -50.67
C GLY A 61 -2.75 7.58 -51.39
N GLN A 62 -1.49 7.35 -51.04
CA GLN A 62 -0.34 8.05 -51.63
C GLN A 62 0.08 7.43 -52.96
N ALA A 63 0.16 6.10 -53.01
CA ALA A 63 0.56 5.36 -54.21
C ALA A 63 -0.57 5.19 -55.24
N GLY A 64 -1.83 5.47 -54.88
CA GLY A 64 -2.99 5.24 -55.75
C GLY A 64 -3.23 3.75 -56.08
N MET A 65 -2.74 2.84 -55.23
CA MET A 65 -2.76 1.40 -55.45
C MET A 65 -3.65 0.67 -54.44
N ASN A 66 -4.09 -0.55 -54.80
CA ASN A 66 -4.84 -1.40 -53.89
C ASN A 66 -3.97 -1.75 -52.66
N PRO A 67 -4.44 -1.56 -51.41
CA PRO A 67 -3.61 -1.78 -50.23
C PRO A 67 -3.09 -3.22 -50.10
N ARG A 68 -3.83 -4.21 -50.59
CA ARG A 68 -3.38 -5.61 -50.57
C ARG A 68 -2.17 -5.83 -51.50
N LYS A 69 -2.16 -5.17 -52.67
CA LYS A 69 -1.00 -5.20 -53.57
C LYS A 69 0.21 -4.49 -52.97
N ILE A 70 0.00 -3.39 -52.26
CA ILE A 70 1.08 -2.70 -51.55
C ILE A 70 1.63 -3.62 -50.44
N ALA A 71 0.77 -4.31 -49.70
CA ALA A 71 1.20 -5.28 -48.71
C ALA A 71 2.04 -6.40 -49.34
N GLU A 72 1.62 -6.93 -50.49
CA GLU A 72 2.40 -7.93 -51.26
C GLU A 72 3.79 -7.40 -51.63
N ILE A 73 3.88 -6.18 -52.19
CA ILE A 73 5.15 -5.54 -52.56
C ILE A 73 6.06 -5.32 -51.33
N ILE A 74 5.50 -4.87 -50.20
CA ILE A 74 6.25 -4.69 -48.96
C ILE A 74 6.79 -6.04 -48.50
N VAL A 75 5.96 -7.09 -48.48
CA VAL A 75 6.36 -8.42 -48.01
C VAL A 75 7.41 -9.04 -48.95
N GLU A 76 7.31 -8.85 -50.26
CA GLU A 76 8.31 -9.31 -51.24
C GLU A 76 9.68 -8.63 -51.04
N ASN A 77 9.69 -7.37 -50.61
CA ASN A 77 10.90 -6.62 -50.31
C ASN A 77 11.32 -6.69 -48.84
N PHE A 78 10.61 -7.44 -48.00
CA PHE A 78 10.86 -7.53 -46.57
C PHE A 78 11.92 -8.60 -46.28
N GLU A 79 13.10 -8.14 -45.88
CA GLU A 79 14.19 -9.00 -45.44
C GLU A 79 14.37 -8.84 -43.93
N SER A 80 14.24 -9.95 -43.20
CA SER A 80 14.39 -9.94 -41.75
C SER A 80 14.94 -11.27 -41.23
N ASP A 81 15.86 -11.16 -40.30
CA ASP A 81 16.47 -12.24 -39.55
C ASP A 81 15.67 -12.61 -38.30
N ILE A 82 14.76 -11.76 -37.83
CA ILE A 82 13.95 -11.99 -36.61
C ILE A 82 12.53 -12.53 -36.88
N VAL A 83 12.00 -12.39 -38.10
CA VAL A 83 10.65 -12.83 -38.47
C VAL A 83 10.65 -14.28 -38.98
N GLU A 84 9.78 -15.13 -38.45
CA GLU A 84 9.56 -16.52 -38.86
C GLU A 84 8.57 -16.62 -40.02
N ASP A 85 7.46 -15.90 -39.95
CA ASP A 85 6.37 -15.94 -40.93
C ASP A 85 5.68 -14.59 -41.07
N ILE A 86 5.20 -14.29 -42.27
CA ILE A 86 4.46 -13.06 -42.58
C ILE A 86 3.17 -13.43 -43.30
N ASN A 87 2.04 -12.92 -42.80
CA ASN A 87 0.74 -13.16 -43.40
C ASN A 87 0.00 -11.85 -43.69
N ILE A 88 -0.57 -11.75 -44.89
CA ILE A 88 -1.38 -10.60 -45.31
C ILE A 88 -2.86 -10.90 -45.07
N ALA A 89 -3.44 -10.21 -44.08
CA ALA A 89 -4.84 -10.35 -43.69
C ALA A 89 -5.72 -9.21 -44.22
N GLY A 90 -6.96 -9.57 -44.56
CA GLY A 90 -8.01 -8.63 -44.94
C GLY A 90 -7.59 -7.65 -46.06
N PRO A 91 -7.81 -6.34 -45.88
CA PRO A 91 -7.52 -5.34 -46.93
C PRO A 91 -6.04 -5.06 -47.15
N GLY A 92 -5.13 -5.53 -46.27
CA GLY A 92 -3.69 -5.23 -46.36
C GLY A 92 -3.00 -5.11 -45.00
N PHE A 93 -3.51 -5.74 -43.94
CA PHE A 93 -2.76 -5.86 -42.69
C PHE A 93 -1.61 -6.84 -42.89
N ILE A 94 -0.42 -6.48 -42.45
CA ILE A 94 0.76 -7.34 -42.50
C ILE A 94 1.02 -7.82 -41.08
N ASN A 95 0.83 -9.12 -40.86
CA ASN A 95 1.00 -9.80 -39.58
C ASN A 95 2.36 -10.49 -39.54
N PHE A 96 3.11 -10.31 -38.47
CA PHE A 96 4.43 -10.87 -38.25
C PHE A 96 4.39 -11.89 -37.13
N LYS A 97 4.90 -13.09 -37.41
CA LYS A 97 5.26 -14.07 -36.38
C LYS A 97 6.77 -14.06 -36.22
N LEU A 98 7.27 -13.88 -35.00
CA LEU A 98 8.70 -13.78 -34.71
C LEU A 98 9.31 -15.17 -34.50
N LYS A 99 10.59 -15.33 -34.85
CA LYS A 99 11.37 -16.52 -34.50
C LYS A 99 11.59 -16.56 -32.99
N ASN A 100 11.44 -17.73 -32.37
CA ASN A 100 11.68 -17.92 -30.93
C ASN A 100 13.07 -17.49 -30.43
N ALA A 101 14.04 -17.26 -31.32
CA ALA A 101 15.37 -16.74 -30.97
C ALA A 101 15.32 -15.45 -30.15
N TRP A 102 14.33 -14.57 -30.37
CA TRP A 102 14.17 -13.35 -29.58
C TRP A 102 13.85 -13.65 -28.10
N LEU A 103 13.05 -14.69 -27.84
CA LEU A 103 12.73 -15.17 -26.48
C LEU A 103 13.95 -15.79 -25.80
N TRP A 104 14.84 -16.44 -26.55
CA TRP A 104 16.05 -17.05 -25.95
C TRP A 104 17.01 -16.02 -25.37
N ASN A 105 17.05 -14.81 -25.94
CA ASN A 105 17.82 -13.72 -25.34
C ASN A 105 17.25 -13.29 -23.98
N ASN A 106 15.94 -13.44 -23.74
CA ASN A 106 15.36 -13.23 -22.41
C ASN A 106 15.82 -14.25 -21.40
N LEU A 107 15.90 -15.52 -21.78
CA LEU A 107 16.42 -16.55 -20.89
C LEU A 107 17.83 -16.19 -20.43
N LYS A 108 18.69 -15.69 -21.33
CA LYS A 108 20.02 -15.20 -20.95
C LYS A 108 19.96 -14.02 -19.97
N ILE A 109 19.05 -13.07 -20.17
CA ILE A 109 18.88 -11.92 -19.26
C ILE A 109 18.36 -12.39 -17.89
N ILE A 110 17.34 -13.23 -17.86
CA ILE A 110 16.74 -13.81 -16.65
C ILE A 110 17.81 -14.59 -15.89
N THR A 111 18.52 -15.50 -16.55
CA THR A 111 19.58 -16.30 -15.91
C THR A 111 20.74 -15.42 -15.43
N LYS A 112 21.12 -14.38 -16.19
CA LYS A 112 22.20 -13.47 -15.79
C LYS A 112 21.81 -12.60 -14.59
N ARG A 113 20.56 -12.14 -14.52
CA ARG A 113 20.05 -11.29 -13.43
C ARG A 113 19.58 -12.10 -12.22
N ALA A 114 19.18 -13.36 -12.42
CA ALA A 114 18.74 -14.28 -11.38
C ALA A 114 17.71 -13.64 -10.43
N ALA A 115 18.02 -13.57 -9.13
CA ALA A 115 17.16 -12.98 -8.09
C ALA A 115 16.88 -11.48 -8.30
N ASP A 116 17.71 -10.78 -9.08
CA ASP A 116 17.51 -9.37 -9.42
C ASP A 116 16.72 -9.17 -10.70
N TYR A 117 16.25 -10.25 -11.36
CA TYR A 117 15.34 -10.12 -12.48
C TYR A 117 14.02 -9.48 -12.01
N GLY A 118 13.59 -8.42 -12.69
CA GLY A 118 12.42 -7.63 -12.28
C GLY A 118 12.74 -6.42 -11.42
N LYS A 119 13.89 -6.38 -10.72
CA LYS A 119 14.32 -5.18 -9.99
C LYS A 119 14.62 -4.03 -10.94
N ILE A 120 14.28 -2.82 -10.59
CA ILE A 120 14.59 -1.61 -11.35
C ILE A 120 15.09 -0.53 -10.41
N ASP A 121 15.71 0.52 -10.96
CA ASP A 121 16.16 1.68 -10.18
C ASP A 121 15.34 2.90 -10.60
N ALA A 122 14.02 2.78 -10.44
CA ALA A 122 13.08 3.86 -10.70
C ALA A 122 13.04 4.86 -9.54
N GLY A 123 13.19 4.36 -8.32
CA GLY A 123 13.20 5.15 -7.08
C GLY A 123 14.45 5.99 -6.90
N LYS A 124 15.60 5.56 -7.43
CA LYS A 124 16.88 6.29 -7.33
C LYS A 124 17.26 6.61 -5.88
N GLY A 125 16.95 5.71 -4.94
CA GLY A 125 17.23 5.87 -3.52
C GLY A 125 16.35 6.90 -2.81
N LYS A 126 15.23 7.33 -3.40
CA LYS A 126 14.22 8.12 -2.68
C LYS A 126 13.70 7.35 -1.46
N ARG A 127 13.53 8.06 -0.35
CA ARG A 127 13.08 7.49 0.92
C ARG A 127 11.56 7.40 0.96
N VAL A 128 11.01 6.24 1.29
CA VAL A 128 9.58 6.00 1.36
C VAL A 128 9.25 5.33 2.66
N GLN A 129 8.30 5.89 3.39
CA GLN A 129 7.74 5.20 4.55
C GLN A 129 6.43 4.50 4.14
N VAL A 130 6.29 3.24 4.52
CA VAL A 130 5.05 2.46 4.36
C VAL A 130 4.52 2.11 5.74
N GLU A 131 3.43 2.76 6.14
CA GLU A 131 2.74 2.48 7.40
C GLU A 131 1.54 1.55 7.17
N PHE A 132 1.45 0.48 7.95
CA PHE A 132 0.36 -0.48 7.83
C PHE A 132 0.11 -1.28 9.13
N VAL A 133 -1.05 -1.95 9.20
CA VAL A 133 -1.63 -2.60 10.39
C VAL A 133 -2.07 -1.59 11.45
N SER A 134 -1.14 -0.92 12.12
CA SER A 134 -1.35 0.21 13.06
C SER A 134 -2.59 0.07 13.96
N VAL A 135 -2.76 -1.09 14.60
CA VAL A 135 -3.90 -1.32 15.49
C VAL A 135 -3.55 -1.03 16.95
N ASN A 136 -4.57 -0.61 17.70
CA ASN A 136 -4.46 -0.38 19.13
C ASN A 136 -4.13 -1.71 19.84
N PRO A 137 -3.13 -1.76 20.74
CA PRO A 137 -2.70 -2.96 21.46
C PRO A 137 -3.69 -3.30 22.58
N THR A 138 -4.93 -3.59 22.22
CA THR A 138 -6.04 -3.89 23.16
C THR A 138 -6.66 -5.26 22.93
N GLY A 139 -6.06 -6.04 22.06
CA GLY A 139 -6.49 -7.39 21.74
C GLY A 139 -5.76 -7.93 20.52
N PRO A 140 -5.81 -9.26 20.31
CA PRO A 140 -5.02 -9.92 19.27
C PRO A 140 -5.42 -9.50 17.86
N LEU A 141 -4.49 -9.70 16.91
CA LEU A 141 -4.76 -9.45 15.51
C LEU A 141 -5.81 -10.41 14.98
N HIS A 142 -6.73 -9.91 14.17
CA HIS A 142 -7.74 -10.72 13.49
C HIS A 142 -7.54 -10.71 11.98
N VAL A 143 -8.18 -11.64 11.27
CA VAL A 143 -8.04 -11.81 9.80
C VAL A 143 -8.23 -10.52 8.99
N GLY A 144 -9.06 -9.58 9.49
CA GLY A 144 -9.26 -8.29 8.84
C GLY A 144 -7.97 -7.46 8.76
N HIS A 145 -7.10 -7.57 9.77
CA HIS A 145 -5.80 -6.90 9.81
C HIS A 145 -4.82 -7.57 8.84
N SER A 146 -4.88 -8.90 8.68
CA SER A 146 -4.01 -9.65 7.76
C SER A 146 -4.06 -9.14 6.32
N ARG A 147 -5.23 -8.69 5.84
CA ARG A 147 -5.32 -8.10 4.50
C ARG A 147 -4.53 -6.79 4.38
N GLY A 148 -4.64 -5.92 5.40
CA GLY A 148 -3.84 -4.69 5.46
C GLY A 148 -2.35 -4.99 5.58
N ALA A 149 -2.01 -6.00 6.39
CA ALA A 149 -0.65 -6.49 6.59
C ALA A 149 0.02 -6.91 5.26
N VAL A 150 -0.61 -7.83 4.51
CA VAL A 150 -0.10 -8.28 3.20
C VAL A 150 -0.01 -7.15 2.18
N VAL A 151 -1.01 -6.26 2.14
CA VAL A 151 -0.99 -5.14 1.18
C VAL A 151 0.17 -4.19 1.47
N GLY A 152 0.40 -3.86 2.75
CA GLY A 152 1.53 -3.02 3.16
C GLY A 152 2.88 -3.66 2.85
N ASP A 153 3.07 -4.91 3.29
CA ASP A 153 4.33 -5.63 3.10
C ASP A 153 4.69 -5.84 1.61
N VAL A 154 3.72 -6.23 0.79
CA VAL A 154 3.93 -6.38 -0.67
C VAL A 154 4.19 -5.03 -1.33
N THR A 155 3.54 -3.95 -0.86
CA THR A 155 3.81 -2.59 -1.37
C THR A 155 5.25 -2.19 -1.07
N ALA A 156 5.70 -2.37 0.17
CA ALA A 156 7.09 -2.12 0.56
C ALA A 156 8.06 -2.94 -0.28
N SER A 157 7.83 -4.24 -0.43
CA SER A 157 8.65 -5.15 -1.25
C SER A 157 8.75 -4.72 -2.72
N ILE A 158 7.65 -4.27 -3.33
CA ILE A 158 7.64 -3.77 -4.71
C ILE A 158 8.42 -2.46 -4.82
N MET A 159 8.28 -1.57 -3.83
CA MET A 159 9.00 -0.30 -3.76
C MET A 159 10.51 -0.52 -3.61
N GLU A 160 10.95 -1.42 -2.74
CA GLU A 160 12.35 -1.83 -2.61
C GLU A 160 12.88 -2.42 -3.93
N ALA A 161 12.11 -3.33 -4.56
CA ALA A 161 12.46 -3.88 -5.86
C ALA A 161 12.53 -2.81 -6.96
N ALA A 162 11.85 -1.68 -6.78
CA ALA A 162 11.90 -0.53 -7.68
C ALA A 162 13.01 0.50 -7.35
N GLY A 163 13.87 0.21 -6.36
CA GLY A 163 15.05 1.01 -6.03
C GLY A 163 14.77 2.20 -5.11
N TYR A 164 13.72 2.11 -4.30
CA TYR A 164 13.46 3.05 -3.20
C TYR A 164 14.13 2.57 -1.91
N ASP A 165 14.46 3.51 -1.03
CA ASP A 165 14.88 3.24 0.36
C ASP A 165 13.62 3.20 1.23
N VAL A 166 13.18 2.02 1.64
CA VAL A 166 11.87 1.81 2.26
C VAL A 166 12.01 1.59 3.77
N GLU A 167 11.16 2.25 4.54
CA GLU A 167 10.97 2.02 5.97
C GLU A 167 9.53 1.53 6.22
N LYS A 168 9.37 0.33 6.75
CA LYS A 168 8.09 -0.22 7.21
C LYS A 168 7.83 0.24 8.64
N GLU A 169 6.72 0.91 8.88
CA GLU A 169 6.37 1.44 10.19
C GLU A 169 5.04 0.90 10.71
N TYR A 170 5.04 0.47 11.98
CA TYR A 170 3.83 0.17 12.75
C TYR A 170 3.55 1.33 13.69
N TYR A 171 2.39 1.97 13.57
CA TYR A 171 1.94 2.99 14.52
C TYR A 171 1.19 2.36 15.69
N ILE A 172 1.74 2.44 16.89
CA ILE A 172 1.15 1.93 18.12
C ILE A 172 0.27 3.02 18.73
N ASN A 173 -1.05 2.83 18.65
CA ASN A 173 -2.02 3.70 19.32
C ASN A 173 -2.16 3.29 20.80
N ASP A 174 -1.14 3.63 21.58
CA ASP A 174 -0.96 3.30 23.00
C ASP A 174 -1.25 4.47 23.95
N ALA A 175 -2.04 5.43 23.48
CA ALA A 175 -2.53 6.55 24.26
C ALA A 175 -4.06 6.59 24.33
N GLY A 176 -4.57 7.21 25.39
CA GLY A 176 -5.99 7.49 25.55
C GLY A 176 -6.83 6.35 26.15
N ASN A 177 -8.15 6.56 26.12
CA ASN A 177 -9.12 5.83 26.95
C ASN A 177 -9.17 4.31 26.69
N GLN A 178 -8.73 3.83 25.53
CA GLN A 178 -8.70 2.39 25.28
C GLN A 178 -7.67 1.66 26.15
N MET A 179 -6.54 2.30 26.44
CA MET A 179 -5.54 1.75 27.38
C MET A 179 -6.08 1.74 28.81
N ASP A 180 -6.84 2.75 29.20
CA ASP A 180 -7.46 2.79 30.53
C ASP A 180 -8.52 1.70 30.69
N ILE A 181 -9.32 1.47 29.64
CA ILE A 181 -10.25 0.33 29.61
C ILE A 181 -9.49 -0.99 29.68
N LEU A 182 -8.36 -1.14 28.97
CA LEU A 182 -7.52 -2.35 29.04
C LEU A 182 -7.05 -2.61 30.47
N GLY A 183 -6.44 -1.62 31.13
CA GLY A 183 -6.00 -1.74 32.52
C GLY A 183 -7.12 -2.08 33.49
N LYS A 184 -8.29 -1.43 33.35
CA LYS A 184 -9.50 -1.75 34.14
C LYS A 184 -9.97 -3.19 33.89
N SER A 185 -9.94 -3.65 32.64
CA SER A 185 -10.35 -5.01 32.27
C SER A 185 -9.46 -6.04 32.93
N THR A 186 -8.14 -5.83 32.88
CA THR A 186 -7.13 -6.69 33.51
C THR A 186 -7.28 -6.70 35.02
N LEU A 187 -7.45 -5.53 35.67
CA LEU A 187 -7.64 -5.45 37.12
C LEU A 187 -8.91 -6.18 37.60
N LEU A 188 -10.00 -6.11 36.83
CA LEU A 188 -11.23 -6.83 37.16
C LEU A 188 -11.02 -8.36 37.09
N ARG A 189 -10.36 -8.86 36.03
CA ARG A 189 -10.01 -10.29 35.94
C ARG A 189 -9.03 -10.72 37.03
N TYR A 190 -8.10 -9.85 37.39
CA TYR A 190 -7.16 -10.07 38.49
C TYR A 190 -7.87 -10.29 39.83
N ARG A 191 -8.89 -9.47 40.12
CA ARG A 191 -9.73 -9.62 41.32
C ARG A 191 -10.58 -10.90 41.30
N GLU A 192 -11.08 -11.31 40.13
CA GLU A 192 -11.74 -12.62 39.99
C GLU A 192 -10.81 -13.78 40.35
N ILE A 193 -9.54 -13.74 39.93
CA ILE A 193 -8.54 -14.78 40.27
C ILE A 193 -8.33 -14.86 41.79
N LEU A 194 -8.38 -13.73 42.48
CA LEU A 194 -8.31 -13.64 43.95
C LEU A 194 -9.60 -14.12 44.66
N GLY A 195 -10.64 -14.50 43.90
CA GLY A 195 -11.89 -15.04 44.42
C GLY A 195 -12.97 -14.00 44.70
N GLU A 196 -12.82 -12.77 44.19
CA GLU A 196 -13.92 -11.79 44.19
C GLU A 196 -14.99 -12.19 43.16
N ASP A 197 -16.27 -12.03 43.52
CA ASP A 197 -17.39 -12.22 42.60
C ASP A 197 -17.61 -10.93 41.79
N ILE A 198 -17.10 -10.91 40.56
CA ILE A 198 -17.11 -9.73 39.69
C ILE A 198 -18.07 -9.94 38.51
N GLU A 199 -19.05 -9.06 38.38
CA GLU A 199 -19.83 -8.94 37.15
C GLU A 199 -19.10 -7.99 36.18
N MET A 200 -18.58 -8.52 35.08
CA MET A 200 -17.85 -7.73 34.09
C MET A 200 -18.76 -6.67 33.45
N PRO A 201 -18.39 -5.37 33.51
CA PRO A 201 -19.15 -4.31 32.86
C PRO A 201 -19.24 -4.46 31.33
N GLU A 202 -20.18 -3.78 30.67
CA GLU A 202 -20.28 -3.80 29.19
C GLU A 202 -19.19 -2.98 28.48
N ASP A 203 -18.54 -2.05 29.20
CA ASP A 203 -17.55 -1.11 28.65
C ASP A 203 -16.11 -1.63 28.71
N VAL A 204 -15.89 -2.86 29.22
CA VAL A 204 -14.56 -3.47 29.36
C VAL A 204 -14.28 -4.53 28.29
N TYR A 205 -13.02 -4.89 28.13
CA TYR A 205 -12.61 -6.05 27.35
C TYR A 205 -12.85 -7.32 28.15
N ALA A 206 -13.59 -8.28 27.58
CA ALA A 206 -14.00 -9.48 28.29
C ALA A 206 -13.52 -10.78 27.62
N GLY A 207 -12.71 -10.69 26.56
CA GLY A 207 -12.17 -11.84 25.85
C GLY A 207 -11.24 -12.69 26.72
N ASP A 208 -11.03 -13.94 26.30
CA ASP A 208 -10.23 -14.90 27.06
C ASP A 208 -8.76 -14.46 27.21
N TYR A 209 -8.20 -13.74 26.23
CA TYR A 209 -6.87 -13.13 26.31
C TYR A 209 -6.68 -12.23 27.55
N ILE A 210 -7.71 -11.49 28.00
CA ILE A 210 -7.59 -10.66 29.21
C ILE A 210 -7.46 -11.53 30.47
N LYS A 211 -8.09 -12.71 30.48
CA LYS A 211 -7.97 -13.64 31.61
C LYS A 211 -6.57 -14.23 31.66
N GLU A 212 -6.00 -14.56 30.51
CA GLU A 212 -4.63 -15.06 30.38
C GLU A 212 -3.63 -14.00 30.89
N ILE A 213 -3.69 -12.77 30.38
CA ILE A 213 -2.87 -11.64 30.86
C ILE A 213 -3.02 -11.45 32.38
N ALA A 214 -4.25 -11.48 32.91
CA ALA A 214 -4.47 -11.30 34.34
C ALA A 214 -3.91 -12.46 35.18
N GLN A 215 -3.92 -13.68 34.63
CA GLN A 215 -3.32 -14.85 35.27
C GLN A 215 -1.79 -14.74 35.29
N ASP A 216 -1.17 -14.34 34.18
CA ASP A 216 0.28 -14.17 34.10
C ASP A 216 0.75 -13.04 35.03
N LEU A 217 0.00 -11.93 35.09
CA LEU A 217 0.23 -10.86 36.06
C LEU A 217 0.09 -11.34 37.50
N TYR A 218 -0.87 -12.24 37.79
CA TYR A 218 -1.04 -12.81 39.13
C TYR A 218 0.11 -13.74 39.49
N ASP A 219 0.59 -14.53 38.54
CA ASP A 219 1.72 -15.42 38.75
C ASP A 219 3.01 -14.63 39.04
N GLU A 220 3.15 -13.41 38.50
CA GLU A 220 4.27 -12.51 38.80
C GLU A 220 4.11 -11.76 40.14
N HIS A 221 2.94 -11.18 40.42
CA HIS A 221 2.77 -10.25 41.54
C HIS A 221 2.08 -10.84 42.77
N GLY A 222 1.32 -11.93 42.62
CA GLY A 222 0.50 -12.51 43.68
C GLY A 222 -0.47 -11.52 44.34
N ALA A 223 -1.06 -11.88 45.48
CA ALA A 223 -2.06 -11.01 46.13
C ALA A 223 -1.55 -9.61 46.56
N GLU A 224 -0.24 -9.38 46.58
CA GLU A 224 0.40 -8.13 47.03
C GLU A 224 0.05 -6.92 46.15
N LEU A 225 -0.33 -7.12 44.87
CA LEU A 225 -0.77 -6.03 44.00
C LEU A 225 -1.96 -5.27 44.61
N MET A 226 -2.85 -5.98 45.31
CA MET A 226 -4.04 -5.41 45.94
C MET A 226 -3.75 -4.58 47.20
N GLU A 227 -2.53 -4.62 47.73
CA GLU A 227 -2.11 -3.78 48.85
C GLU A 227 -1.76 -2.33 48.41
N LYS A 228 -1.57 -2.12 47.11
CA LYS A 228 -1.31 -0.80 46.52
C LYS A 228 -2.59 0.03 46.45
N ASP A 229 -2.44 1.34 46.27
CA ASP A 229 -3.59 2.18 45.96
C ASP A 229 -4.17 1.86 44.57
N GLU A 230 -5.42 2.27 44.34
CA GLU A 230 -6.16 1.93 43.13
C GLU A 230 -5.51 2.49 41.84
N GLU A 231 -4.86 3.65 41.94
CA GLU A 231 -4.17 4.27 40.80
C GLU A 231 -2.95 3.43 40.39
N GLN A 232 -2.15 3.00 41.36
CA GLN A 232 -1.02 2.09 41.14
C GLN A 232 -1.46 0.72 40.62
N GLN A 233 -2.56 0.17 41.16
CA GLN A 233 -3.14 -1.08 40.66
C GLN A 233 -3.47 -0.98 39.16
N LEU A 234 -4.21 0.07 38.78
CA LEU A 234 -4.61 0.31 37.40
C LEU A 234 -3.41 0.55 36.48
N GLU A 235 -2.42 1.32 36.93
CA GLU A 235 -1.22 1.59 36.14
C GLU A 235 -0.43 0.32 35.86
N ILE A 236 -0.20 -0.52 36.88
CA ILE A 236 0.50 -1.80 36.72
C ILE A 236 -0.28 -2.74 35.79
N CYS A 237 -1.58 -2.90 36.00
CA CYS A 237 -2.42 -3.72 35.14
C CYS A 237 -2.45 -3.22 33.68
N ARG A 238 -2.48 -1.90 33.47
CA ARG A 238 -2.47 -1.28 32.14
C ARG A 238 -1.15 -1.52 31.44
N GLU A 239 -0.03 -1.25 32.12
CA GLU A 239 1.29 -1.36 31.51
C GLU A 239 1.64 -2.81 31.20
N TYR A 240 1.36 -3.73 32.12
CA TYR A 240 1.56 -5.16 31.88
C TYR A 240 0.73 -5.65 30.68
N ALA A 241 -0.58 -5.37 30.67
CA ALA A 241 -1.44 -5.77 29.56
C ALA A 241 -1.04 -5.14 28.22
N TYR A 242 -0.56 -3.89 28.23
CA TYR A 242 -0.04 -3.24 27.04
C TYR A 242 1.20 -3.96 26.49
N GLN A 243 2.17 -4.30 27.34
CA GLN A 243 3.40 -4.97 26.93
C GLN A 243 3.12 -6.38 26.38
N GLU A 244 2.28 -7.17 27.07
CA GLU A 244 1.88 -8.50 26.60
C GLU A 244 1.15 -8.42 25.25
N MET A 245 0.19 -7.48 25.09
CA MET A 245 -0.52 -7.33 23.82
C MET A 245 0.38 -6.85 22.68
N LEU A 246 1.36 -6.00 22.97
CA LEU A 246 2.31 -5.57 21.94
C LEU A 246 3.23 -6.73 21.53
N ALA A 247 3.74 -7.51 22.50
CA ALA A 247 4.55 -8.68 22.24
C ALA A 247 3.80 -9.74 21.41
N ASP A 248 2.53 -10.02 21.74
CA ASP A 248 1.67 -10.93 20.97
C ASP A 248 1.47 -10.44 19.52
N ILE A 249 1.28 -9.13 19.33
CA ILE A 249 1.13 -8.53 18.00
C ILE A 249 2.43 -8.67 17.19
N GLU A 250 3.58 -8.43 17.82
CA GLU A 250 4.90 -8.60 17.21
C GLU A 250 5.13 -10.06 16.78
N GLU A 251 4.88 -11.02 17.67
CA GLU A 251 5.00 -12.46 17.38
C GLU A 251 4.06 -12.88 16.24
N ASP A 252 2.79 -12.48 16.29
CA ASP A 252 1.80 -12.81 15.26
C ASP A 252 2.24 -12.31 13.87
N LEU A 253 2.85 -11.13 13.79
CA LEU A 253 3.32 -10.55 12.53
C LEU A 253 4.60 -11.23 12.03
N GLU A 254 5.55 -11.54 12.92
CA GLU A 254 6.78 -12.27 12.58
C GLU A 254 6.46 -13.70 12.09
N GLU A 255 5.56 -14.43 12.78
CA GLU A 255 5.07 -15.74 12.33
C GLU A 255 4.34 -15.68 10.99
N PHE A 256 3.76 -14.53 10.67
CA PHE A 256 3.10 -14.27 9.38
C PHE A 256 4.08 -13.79 8.29
N GLY A 257 5.38 -13.68 8.61
CA GLY A 257 6.45 -13.30 7.68
C GLY A 257 6.57 -11.80 7.44
N ILE A 258 6.08 -10.98 8.36
CA ILE A 258 6.09 -9.52 8.25
C ILE A 258 6.95 -8.94 9.37
N GLU A 259 7.99 -8.21 8.98
CA GLU A 259 8.86 -7.48 9.89
C GLU A 259 8.71 -5.97 9.67
N PHE A 260 8.87 -5.19 10.75
CA PHE A 260 8.81 -3.73 10.73
C PHE A 260 10.17 -3.14 11.10
N ASP A 261 10.54 -2.04 10.44
CA ASP A 261 11.78 -1.30 10.72
C ASP A 261 11.61 -0.35 11.90
N ASN A 262 10.40 0.17 12.10
CA ASN A 262 10.09 1.07 13.20
C ASN A 262 8.72 0.79 13.83
N TRP A 263 8.69 0.81 15.17
CA TRP A 263 7.48 0.73 15.99
C TRP A 263 7.29 2.09 16.67
N PHE A 264 6.36 2.89 16.15
CA PHE A 264 6.16 4.27 16.58
C PHE A 264 5.06 4.37 17.63
N SER A 265 5.40 4.76 18.86
CA SER A 265 4.45 4.91 19.96
C SER A 265 3.78 6.29 19.96
N GLU A 266 2.44 6.31 20.01
CA GLU A 266 1.65 7.54 20.16
C GLU A 266 2.01 8.30 21.44
N ARG A 267 2.34 7.60 22.54
CA ARG A 267 2.77 8.24 23.81
C ARG A 267 3.92 9.24 23.60
N THR A 268 4.78 9.03 22.61
CA THR A 268 5.90 9.95 22.30
C THR A 268 5.44 11.29 21.72
N LEU A 269 4.19 11.40 21.27
CA LEU A 269 3.61 12.63 20.73
C LEU A 269 3.02 13.53 21.82
N HIS A 270 2.57 12.94 22.92
CA HIS A 270 1.82 13.64 23.95
C HIS A 270 2.71 14.19 25.08
N PRO A 271 2.44 15.41 25.59
CA PRO A 271 1.69 16.49 24.94
C PRO A 271 2.56 17.31 23.96
N ASP A 272 3.88 17.26 24.13
CA ASP A 272 4.82 18.26 23.58
C ASP A 272 4.81 18.35 22.05
N LYS A 273 4.75 17.22 21.33
CA LYS A 273 4.76 17.22 19.86
C LYS A 273 3.43 17.69 19.28
N ILE A 274 2.33 17.41 19.97
CA ILE A 274 1.02 17.95 19.61
C ILE A 274 1.01 19.46 19.77
N GLU A 275 1.48 19.98 20.90
CA GLU A 275 1.59 21.43 21.12
C GLU A 275 2.48 22.07 20.05
N GLN A 276 3.64 21.48 19.75
CA GLN A 276 4.55 21.95 18.70
C GLN A 276 3.87 22.03 17.32
N ALA A 277 3.13 21.00 16.93
CA ALA A 277 2.43 20.95 15.64
C ALA A 277 1.32 22.01 15.56
N ILE A 278 0.57 22.20 16.66
CA ILE A 278 -0.49 23.21 16.75
C ILE A 278 0.11 24.62 16.67
N ASP A 279 1.18 24.90 17.41
CA ASP A 279 1.84 26.20 17.43
C ASP A 279 2.41 26.57 16.05
N LEU A 280 3.02 25.61 15.35
CA LEU A 280 3.51 25.81 13.99
C LEU A 280 2.39 26.25 13.02
N LEU A 281 1.21 25.63 13.10
CA LEU A 281 0.07 26.02 12.27
C LEU A 281 -0.62 27.29 12.76
N ARG A 282 -0.54 27.59 14.07
CA ARG A 282 -1.04 28.83 14.65
C ARG A 282 -0.24 30.03 14.13
N ASP A 283 1.09 29.92 14.09
CA ASP A 283 1.98 30.95 13.56
C ASP A 283 1.73 31.23 12.07
N LYS A 284 1.30 30.21 11.32
CA LYS A 284 0.88 30.34 9.91
C LYS A 284 -0.56 30.88 9.74
N GLY A 285 -1.30 31.08 10.83
CA GLY A 285 -2.67 31.60 10.80
C GLY A 285 -3.76 30.57 10.47
N TYR A 286 -3.43 29.27 10.52
CA TYR A 286 -4.36 28.18 10.20
C TYR A 286 -5.11 27.61 11.42
N ILE A 287 -4.78 28.05 12.63
CA ILE A 287 -5.52 27.70 13.85
C ILE A 287 -6.36 28.88 14.31
N PHE A 288 -7.60 28.61 14.74
CA PHE A 288 -8.50 29.60 15.33
C PHE A 288 -9.32 29.00 16.46
N GLU A 289 -9.86 29.87 17.31
CA GLU A 289 -10.72 29.47 18.43
C GLU A 289 -12.19 29.70 18.09
N LYS A 290 -13.04 28.73 18.45
CA LYS A 290 -14.50 28.81 18.29
C LYS A 290 -15.16 27.86 19.28
N GLU A 291 -16.18 28.34 19.99
CA GLU A 291 -16.95 27.54 20.97
C GLU A 291 -16.05 26.91 22.04
N ASP A 292 -15.13 27.70 22.59
CA ASP A 292 -14.13 27.30 23.59
C ASP A 292 -13.21 26.14 23.15
N ALA A 293 -13.17 25.84 21.85
CA ALA A 293 -12.35 24.80 21.24
C ALA A 293 -11.36 25.39 20.22
N LEU A 294 -10.24 24.70 19.98
CA LEU A 294 -9.31 25.06 18.90
C LEU A 294 -9.63 24.28 17.62
N TRP A 295 -9.62 24.99 16.51
CA TRP A 295 -9.97 24.51 15.20
C TRP A 295 -8.84 24.73 14.21
N PHE A 296 -8.61 23.73 13.35
CA PHE A 296 -7.76 23.82 12.17
C PHE A 296 -8.62 24.20 10.95
N LYS A 297 -8.19 25.26 10.23
CA LYS A 297 -8.78 25.75 8.98
C LYS A 297 -8.49 24.81 7.80
N SER A 298 -8.93 23.56 7.89
CA SER A 298 -8.68 22.56 6.84
C SER A 298 -9.41 22.88 5.53
N THR A 299 -10.47 23.70 5.56
CA THR A 299 -11.20 24.13 4.35
C THR A 299 -10.35 24.98 3.41
N ASP A 300 -9.36 25.71 3.93
CA ASP A 300 -8.38 26.46 3.11
C ASP A 300 -7.54 25.53 2.21
N PHE A 301 -7.52 24.22 2.51
CA PHE A 301 -6.76 23.18 1.81
C PHE A 301 -7.66 22.11 1.16
N GLY A 302 -8.95 22.40 0.98
CA GLY A 302 -9.86 21.53 0.22
C GLY A 302 -10.51 20.39 1.03
N ASP A 303 -10.46 20.43 2.35
CA ASP A 303 -11.30 19.60 3.22
C ASP A 303 -12.78 20.08 3.22
N ASP A 304 -13.72 19.24 3.64
CA ASP A 304 -15.16 19.56 3.60
C ASP A 304 -15.61 20.54 4.69
N LYS A 305 -14.93 20.53 5.84
CA LYS A 305 -15.16 21.43 6.96
C LYS A 305 -13.94 21.53 7.86
N ASP A 306 -13.81 22.66 8.53
CA ASP A 306 -12.78 22.87 9.54
C ASP A 306 -12.89 21.83 10.65
N ARG A 307 -11.75 21.48 11.25
CA ARG A 307 -11.66 20.36 12.19
C ARG A 307 -11.28 20.82 13.58
N VAL A 308 -11.99 20.32 14.59
CA VAL A 308 -11.61 20.48 15.99
C VAL A 308 -10.32 19.69 16.24
N ILE A 309 -9.33 20.35 16.82
CA ILE A 309 -8.04 19.76 17.21
C ILE A 309 -7.87 19.71 18.73
N ILE A 310 -8.38 20.70 19.46
CA ILE A 310 -8.53 20.66 20.92
C ILE A 310 -9.99 20.92 21.26
N LYS A 311 -10.59 20.04 22.06
CA LYS A 311 -12.00 20.15 22.49
C LYS A 311 -12.15 21.22 23.56
N SER A 312 -13.40 21.55 23.90
CA SER A 312 -13.72 22.54 24.94
C SER A 312 -13.32 22.12 26.36
N ASP A 313 -13.08 20.83 26.59
CA ASP A 313 -12.52 20.30 27.84
C ASP A 313 -10.97 20.36 27.89
N GLY A 314 -10.32 20.89 26.85
CA GLY A 314 -8.87 20.97 26.71
C GLY A 314 -8.20 19.71 26.18
N SER A 315 -8.94 18.61 25.98
CA SER A 315 -8.36 17.35 25.47
C SER A 315 -8.10 17.40 23.95
N PRO A 316 -6.99 16.81 23.46
CA PRO A 316 -6.73 16.71 22.04
C PRO A 316 -7.72 15.76 21.34
N THR A 317 -7.96 15.99 20.05
CA THR A 317 -8.64 15.04 19.17
C THR A 317 -7.64 14.10 18.50
N TYR A 318 -8.10 12.98 17.94
CA TYR A 318 -7.25 12.09 17.14
C TYR A 318 -6.53 12.82 16.00
N LEU A 319 -7.18 13.83 15.40
CA LEU A 319 -6.54 14.64 14.36
C LEU A 319 -5.34 15.43 14.89
N ALA A 320 -5.36 15.89 16.14
CA ALA A 320 -4.21 16.59 16.71
C ALA A 320 -2.99 15.67 16.87
N ALA A 321 -3.22 14.42 17.31
CA ALA A 321 -2.17 13.39 17.34
C ALA A 321 -1.68 13.06 15.92
N ASP A 322 -2.59 12.83 14.97
CA ASP A 322 -2.25 12.54 13.56
C ASP A 322 -1.46 13.69 12.91
N MET A 323 -1.77 14.94 13.25
CA MET A 323 -1.03 16.12 12.79
C MET A 323 0.41 16.11 13.29
N ALA A 324 0.61 15.86 14.58
CA ALA A 324 1.94 15.75 15.16
C ALA A 324 2.74 14.60 14.56
N TYR A 325 2.08 13.46 14.39
CA TYR A 325 2.69 12.27 13.80
C TYR A 325 3.09 12.48 12.33
N HIS A 326 2.23 13.08 11.51
CA HIS A 326 2.58 13.34 10.11
C HIS A 326 3.63 14.44 9.99
N LEU A 327 3.68 15.41 10.91
CA LEU A 327 4.79 16.35 10.99
C LEU A 327 6.11 15.63 11.30
N ASP A 328 6.12 14.70 12.26
CA ASP A 328 7.30 13.88 12.58
C ASP A 328 7.80 13.10 11.35
N LYS A 329 6.90 12.41 10.63
CA LYS A 329 7.25 11.72 9.38
C LYS A 329 7.89 12.65 8.36
N LEU A 330 7.33 13.83 8.17
CA LEU A 330 7.86 14.82 7.24
C LEU A 330 9.24 15.33 7.68
N GLU A 331 9.45 15.56 8.97
CA GLU A 331 10.73 15.99 9.55
C GLU A 331 11.80 14.89 9.49
N ARG A 332 11.41 13.61 9.49
CA ARG A 332 12.31 12.47 9.21
C ARG A 332 12.81 12.41 7.77
N GLY A 333 12.25 13.23 6.87
CA GLY A 333 12.79 13.46 5.53
C GLY A 333 12.44 12.41 4.50
N PHE A 334 11.24 11.80 4.59
CA PHE A 334 10.74 10.90 3.55
C PHE A 334 10.28 11.67 2.30
N ASP A 335 10.58 11.14 1.12
CA ASP A 335 10.11 11.67 -0.18
C ASP A 335 8.67 11.27 -0.50
N LYS A 336 8.16 10.22 0.15
CA LYS A 336 6.79 9.72 0.00
C LYS A 336 6.36 9.02 1.29
N LEU A 337 5.13 9.27 1.71
CA LEU A 337 4.44 8.58 2.79
C LEU A 337 3.34 7.71 2.16
N ILE A 338 3.30 6.44 2.51
CA ILE A 338 2.26 5.51 2.06
C ILE A 338 1.59 4.93 3.29
N ASN A 339 0.33 5.28 3.51
CA ASN A 339 -0.46 4.70 4.60
C ASN A 339 -1.44 3.66 4.03
N VAL A 340 -1.52 2.49 4.66
CA VAL A 340 -2.49 1.44 4.31
C VAL A 340 -3.65 1.46 5.29
N TRP A 341 -4.81 1.94 4.85
CA TRP A 341 -5.98 2.15 5.72
C TRP A 341 -7.17 1.28 5.32
N GLY A 342 -8.06 1.03 6.29
CA GLY A 342 -9.36 0.43 6.01
C GLY A 342 -10.30 1.37 5.24
N ALA A 343 -11.25 0.80 4.50
CA ALA A 343 -12.25 1.54 3.73
C ALA A 343 -13.18 2.45 4.56
N ASP A 344 -13.29 2.17 5.85
CA ASP A 344 -13.97 3.01 6.83
C ASP A 344 -13.28 4.37 7.06
N HIS A 345 -11.99 4.48 6.73
CA HIS A 345 -11.19 5.71 6.91
C HIS A 345 -11.09 6.56 5.64
N HIS A 346 -11.76 6.21 4.53
CA HIS A 346 -11.66 6.95 3.26
C HIS A 346 -12.01 8.45 3.40
N GLY A 347 -12.99 8.79 4.25
CA GLY A 347 -13.40 10.18 4.52
C GLY A 347 -12.40 10.97 5.38
N TYR A 348 -11.36 10.30 5.90
CA TYR A 348 -10.27 10.91 6.65
C TYR A 348 -9.09 11.32 5.75
N ILE A 349 -9.06 10.85 4.50
CA ILE A 349 -7.96 11.16 3.57
C ILE A 349 -7.89 12.67 3.23
N PRO A 350 -8.99 13.36 2.87
CA PRO A 350 -8.92 14.77 2.49
C PRO A 350 -8.38 15.67 3.61
N ARG A 351 -8.79 15.44 4.86
CA ARG A 351 -8.30 16.22 6.00
C ARG A 351 -6.82 15.99 6.28
N MET A 352 -6.32 14.76 6.09
CA MET A 352 -4.89 14.51 6.27
C MET A 352 -4.06 15.12 5.15
N LYS A 353 -4.54 15.08 3.90
CA LYS A 353 -3.91 15.84 2.82
C LYS A 353 -3.88 17.35 3.10
N ALA A 354 -4.96 17.91 3.68
CA ALA A 354 -5.00 19.30 4.14
C ALA A 354 -3.96 19.61 5.21
N VAL A 355 -3.75 18.70 6.18
CA VAL A 355 -2.70 18.82 7.20
C VAL A 355 -1.30 18.89 6.57
N ILE A 356 -1.01 18.02 5.61
CA ILE A 356 0.28 18.02 4.88
C ILE A 356 0.53 19.36 4.18
N GLU A 357 -0.47 19.89 3.47
CA GLU A 357 -0.36 21.20 2.80
C GLU A 357 -0.19 22.35 3.79
N ALA A 358 -0.88 22.31 4.93
CA ALA A 358 -0.74 23.32 5.98
C ALA A 358 0.67 23.36 6.59
N PHE A 359 1.33 22.20 6.70
CA PHE A 359 2.74 22.15 7.07
C PHE A 359 3.69 22.66 5.97
N GLY A 360 3.19 22.89 4.76
CA GLY A 360 3.93 23.49 3.65
C GLY A 360 4.52 22.46 2.68
N TYR A 361 4.06 21.22 2.75
CA TYR A 361 4.49 20.13 1.89
C TYR A 361 3.47 19.89 0.77
N ASP A 362 3.90 19.24 -0.31
CA ASP A 362 2.99 18.79 -1.37
C ASP A 362 2.05 17.71 -0.81
N LYS A 363 0.72 17.87 -0.93
CA LYS A 363 -0.25 16.85 -0.49
C LYS A 363 -0.02 15.47 -1.10
N ASP A 364 0.58 15.42 -2.28
CA ASP A 364 0.83 14.17 -3.00
C ASP A 364 2.07 13.45 -2.48
N ILE A 365 2.78 14.01 -1.49
CA ILE A 365 3.73 13.25 -0.68
C ILE A 365 3.01 12.11 0.07
N LEU A 366 1.75 12.30 0.47
CA LEU A 366 0.93 11.30 1.14
C LEU A 366 0.06 10.53 0.13
N GLU A 367 0.31 9.23 0.02
CA GLU A 367 -0.56 8.25 -0.63
C GLU A 367 -1.30 7.44 0.42
N VAL A 368 -2.58 7.19 0.19
CA VAL A 368 -3.37 6.29 1.06
C VAL A 368 -3.91 5.14 0.23
N ILE A 369 -3.45 3.93 0.55
CA ILE A 369 -3.97 2.68 -0.02
C ILE A 369 -5.15 2.23 0.81
N VAL A 370 -6.34 2.21 0.20
CA VAL A 370 -7.57 1.82 0.88
C VAL A 370 -7.87 0.34 0.67
N VAL A 371 -7.90 -0.40 1.78
CA VAL A 371 -8.19 -1.84 1.83
C VAL A 371 -9.64 -2.09 2.24
N GLN A 372 -10.34 -2.92 1.48
CA GLN A 372 -11.73 -3.28 1.77
C GLN A 372 -11.84 -4.27 2.93
N MET A 373 -12.90 -4.12 3.73
CA MET A 373 -13.20 -5.04 4.84
C MET A 373 -13.33 -6.49 4.38
N VAL A 374 -12.86 -7.42 5.22
CA VAL A 374 -12.93 -8.87 4.98
C VAL A 374 -14.22 -9.41 5.55
N THR A 375 -14.87 -10.33 4.83
CA THR A 375 -16.00 -11.12 5.35
C THR A 375 -15.60 -12.58 5.34
N LEU A 376 -15.60 -13.21 6.52
CA LEU A 376 -15.35 -14.64 6.64
C LEU A 376 -16.62 -15.45 6.38
N LEU A 377 -16.47 -16.49 5.58
CA LEU A 377 -17.50 -17.48 5.32
C LEU A 377 -17.00 -18.85 5.77
N ARG A 378 -17.78 -19.53 6.63
CA ARG A 378 -17.55 -20.93 6.99
C ARG A 378 -18.76 -21.74 6.51
N ASN A 379 -18.53 -22.72 5.64
CA ASN A 379 -19.60 -23.49 4.98
C ASN A 379 -20.67 -22.62 4.30
N GLY A 380 -20.24 -21.53 3.64
CA GLY A 380 -21.14 -20.59 2.95
C GLY A 380 -21.94 -19.65 3.85
N LYS A 381 -21.74 -19.69 5.18
CA LYS A 381 -22.40 -18.80 6.14
C LYS A 381 -21.41 -17.78 6.70
N LYS A 382 -21.86 -16.54 6.89
CA LYS A 382 -21.06 -15.48 7.53
C LYS A 382 -20.72 -15.86 8.97
N VAL A 383 -19.45 -15.72 9.32
CA VAL A 383 -18.98 -15.82 10.70
C VAL A 383 -19.08 -14.43 11.34
N PRO A 384 -19.78 -14.26 12.47
CA PRO A 384 -19.82 -12.97 13.18
C PRO A 384 -18.43 -12.66 13.77
N MET A 385 -18.05 -11.37 13.78
CA MET A 385 -16.82 -10.89 14.41
C MET A 385 -17.16 -9.83 15.47
N SER A 386 -16.70 -10.00 16.71
CA SER A 386 -16.87 -9.03 17.80
C SER A 386 -15.59 -8.90 18.63
N LYS A 387 -14.92 -7.74 18.57
CA LYS A 387 -13.69 -7.44 19.34
C LYS A 387 -13.91 -7.50 20.86
N ARG A 388 -15.00 -6.92 21.37
CA ARG A 388 -15.27 -6.85 22.83
C ARG A 388 -15.71 -8.18 23.44
N ALA A 389 -16.48 -8.96 22.68
CA ALA A 389 -16.93 -10.28 23.12
C ALA A 389 -15.89 -11.38 22.88
N GLY A 390 -14.70 -11.06 22.35
CA GLY A 390 -13.64 -12.03 22.07
C GLY A 390 -13.97 -13.05 20.97
N SER A 391 -15.05 -12.87 20.21
CA SER A 391 -15.46 -13.81 19.16
C SER A 391 -14.99 -13.30 17.80
N PHE A 392 -13.73 -13.52 17.48
CA PHE A 392 -13.15 -13.23 16.16
C PHE A 392 -12.13 -14.31 15.79
N VAL A 393 -11.91 -14.50 14.49
CA VAL A 393 -10.85 -15.39 14.01
C VAL A 393 -9.55 -14.61 13.99
N THR A 394 -8.56 -15.07 14.73
CA THR A 394 -7.26 -14.39 14.86
C THR A 394 -6.40 -14.56 13.61
N MET A 395 -5.39 -13.72 13.45
CA MET A 395 -4.37 -13.90 12.41
C MET A 395 -3.64 -15.24 12.62
N LYS A 396 -3.26 -15.53 13.86
CA LYS A 396 -2.62 -16.79 14.27
C LYS A 396 -3.42 -18.03 13.88
N GLU A 397 -4.73 -18.05 14.16
CA GLU A 397 -5.61 -19.16 13.79
C GLU A 397 -5.65 -19.41 12.28
N VAL A 398 -5.71 -18.33 11.48
CA VAL A 398 -5.67 -18.43 10.02
C VAL A 398 -4.33 -19.00 9.58
N ASN A 399 -3.22 -18.48 10.09
CA ASN A 399 -1.87 -18.92 9.75
C ASN A 399 -1.68 -20.42 10.04
N GLN A 400 -2.13 -20.87 11.20
CA GLN A 400 -2.11 -22.30 11.59
C GLN A 400 -3.00 -23.18 10.70
N GLU A 401 -4.14 -22.68 10.23
CA GLU A 401 -5.05 -23.45 9.37
C GLU A 401 -4.53 -23.58 7.92
N VAL A 402 -3.89 -22.54 7.37
CA VAL A 402 -3.37 -22.56 5.98
C VAL A 402 -1.94 -23.08 5.85
N GLY A 403 -1.12 -22.98 6.91
CA GLY A 403 0.30 -23.34 6.91
C GLY A 403 1.20 -22.20 6.45
N THR A 404 2.48 -22.30 6.84
CA THR A 404 3.57 -21.36 6.49
C THR A 404 4.19 -21.61 5.12
#